data_AF-A0A5E3XQ49-F1
#
_entry.id   AF-A0A5E3XQ49-F1
#
_cell.length_a   1.000
_cell.length_b   1.000
_cell.length_c   1.000
_cell.angle_alpha   90.00
_cell.angle_beta   90.00
_cell.angle_gamma   90.00
#
_symmetry.space_group_name_H-M   'P 1'
#
loop_
_entity.id
_entity.type
_entity.pdbx_description
1 polymer ?
#
loop_
_entity_poly.entity_id
_entity_poly.type
_entity_poly.pdbx_seq_one_letter_code
_entity_poly.pdbx_strand_id
1 'polypeptide(L)'
;MADPAQALALEQARAADTEFLTRRSMTKGYELFSLLTPPLYTAFVLLRKPKGHFNVNRLLRATWFGGATGIAAGGAFGYVRATNTSPETLRHRRIQAIYDADSMRTDDHATIGALLFAVLTPAMFWKRATTIHLIFGGAGLGTGVGMITHWVRHITGDPAPHNPIPEALTVPSSKN
;
A
#
# COMPACT_ATOMS: atom_id res chain seq x y z
N MET A 1 0.45 40.53 -13.27
CA MET A 1 1.60 39.62 -13.04
C MET A 1 1.35 38.93 -11.72
N ALA A 2 1.36 37.60 -11.67
CA ALA A 2 1.25 36.89 -10.41
C ALA A 2 2.47 37.24 -9.53
N ASP A 3 2.24 37.43 -8.23
CA ASP A 3 3.31 37.68 -7.26
C ASP A 3 4.28 36.48 -7.28
N PRO A 4 5.60 36.69 -7.45
CA PRO A 4 6.59 35.61 -7.43
C PRO A 4 6.52 34.76 -6.15
N ALA A 5 6.11 35.35 -5.01
CA ALA A 5 5.91 34.60 -3.77
C ALA A 5 4.73 33.61 -3.87
N GLN A 6 3.64 34.00 -4.54
CA GLN A 6 2.49 33.11 -4.77
C GLN A 6 2.83 31.97 -5.72
N ALA A 7 3.60 32.23 -6.78
CA ALA A 7 4.04 31.20 -7.71
C ALA A 7 4.89 30.12 -7.01
N LEU A 8 5.83 30.55 -6.15
CA LEU A 8 6.66 29.65 -5.35
C LEU A 8 5.82 28.81 -4.38
N ALA A 9 4.85 29.42 -3.70
CA ALA A 9 3.99 28.71 -2.75
C ALA A 9 3.14 27.62 -3.43
N LEU A 10 2.61 27.90 -4.64
CA LEU A 10 1.85 26.93 -5.42
C LEU A 10 2.71 25.75 -5.89
N GLU A 11 3.96 26.02 -6.29
CA GLU A 11 4.91 24.97 -6.67
C GLU A 11 5.26 24.07 -5.48
N GLN A 12 5.53 24.66 -4.32
CA GLN A 12 5.79 23.92 -3.09
C GLN A 12 4.58 23.05 -2.67
N ALA A 13 3.37 23.59 -2.76
CA ALA A 13 2.15 22.84 -2.47
C ALA A 13 1.98 21.65 -3.43
N ARG A 14 2.23 21.85 -4.73
CA ARG A 14 2.19 20.78 -5.74
C ARG A 14 3.23 19.71 -5.46
N ALA A 15 4.45 20.08 -5.10
CA ALA A 15 5.52 19.14 -4.76
C ALA A 15 5.14 18.27 -3.55
N ALA A 16 4.60 18.89 -2.50
CA ALA A 16 4.15 18.17 -1.29
C ALA A 16 2.99 17.20 -1.59
N ASP A 17 2.02 17.61 -2.42
CA ASP A 17 0.89 16.75 -2.80
C ASP A 17 1.36 15.57 -3.68
N THR A 18 2.32 15.81 -4.57
CA THR A 18 2.96 14.78 -5.42
C THR A 18 3.70 13.76 -4.56
N GLU A 19 4.51 14.22 -3.60
CA GLU A 19 5.25 13.36 -2.70
C GLU A 19 4.31 12.51 -1.84
N PHE A 20 3.28 13.12 -1.26
CA PHE A 20 2.28 12.42 -0.45
C PHE A 20 1.61 11.28 -1.22
N LEU A 21 1.12 11.57 -2.43
CA LEU A 21 0.42 10.58 -3.26
C LEU A 21 1.36 9.48 -3.76
N THR A 22 2.63 9.83 -4.04
CA THR A 22 3.66 8.85 -4.43
C THR A 22 3.99 7.90 -3.26
N ARG A 23 4.15 8.42 -2.05
CA ARG A 23 4.38 7.57 -0.87
C ARG A 23 3.19 6.66 -0.59
N ARG A 24 1.97 7.19 -0.69
CA ARG A 24 0.76 6.38 -0.55
C ARG A 24 0.70 5.27 -1.58
N SER A 25 1.03 5.55 -2.84
CA SER A 25 1.00 4.53 -3.89
C SER A 25 2.07 3.46 -3.70
N MET A 26 3.22 3.79 -3.11
CA MET A 26 4.23 2.79 -2.68
C MET A 26 3.65 1.83 -1.64
N THR A 27 2.98 2.35 -0.61
CA THR A 27 2.32 1.53 0.43
C THR A 27 1.25 0.63 -0.18
N LYS A 28 0.36 1.18 -1.02
CA LYS A 28 -0.67 0.38 -1.70
C LYS A 28 -0.09 -0.66 -2.65
N GLY A 29 1.03 -0.35 -3.29
CA GLY A 29 1.77 -1.30 -4.11
C GLY A 29 2.33 -2.45 -3.29
N TYR A 30 2.94 -2.17 -2.13
CA TYR A 30 3.42 -3.19 -1.19
C TYR A 30 2.30 -4.11 -0.73
N GLU A 31 1.18 -3.53 -0.28
CA GLU A 31 -0.02 -4.26 0.17
C GLU A 31 -0.56 -5.20 -0.91
N LEU A 32 -0.81 -4.65 -2.11
CA LEU A 32 -1.34 -5.41 -3.23
C LEU A 32 -0.43 -6.58 -3.62
N PHE A 33 0.87 -6.33 -3.76
CA PHE A 33 1.81 -7.39 -4.14
C PHE A 33 2.05 -8.38 -3.01
N SER A 34 2.02 -7.96 -1.75
CA SER A 34 2.13 -8.86 -0.59
C SER A 34 0.92 -9.79 -0.48
N LEU A 35 -0.26 -9.31 -0.85
CA LEU A 35 -1.48 -10.11 -0.95
C LEU A 35 -1.46 -11.07 -2.14
N LEU A 36 -1.04 -10.60 -3.32
CA LEU A 36 -1.13 -11.38 -4.57
C LEU A 36 0.04 -12.34 -4.80
N THR A 37 1.26 -11.98 -4.38
CA THR A 37 2.45 -12.77 -4.70
C THR A 37 2.40 -14.20 -4.12
N PRO A 38 1.99 -14.44 -2.86
CA PRO A 38 1.90 -15.80 -2.32
C PRO A 38 1.00 -16.75 -3.13
N PRO A 39 -0.28 -16.41 -3.43
CA PRO A 39 -1.13 -17.30 -4.23
C PRO A 39 -0.63 -17.41 -5.68
N LEU A 40 -0.17 -16.32 -6.30
CA LEU A 40 0.34 -16.35 -7.68
C LEU A 40 1.61 -17.22 -7.80
N TYR A 41 2.55 -17.09 -6.86
CA TYR A 41 3.75 -17.92 -6.83
C TYR A 41 3.40 -19.38 -6.58
N THR A 42 2.46 -19.66 -5.67
CA THR A 42 1.99 -21.03 -5.39
C THR A 42 1.36 -21.65 -6.63
N ALA A 43 0.43 -20.95 -7.29
CA ALA A 43 -0.18 -21.40 -8.53
C ALA A 43 0.87 -21.62 -9.63
N PHE A 44 1.82 -20.70 -9.77
CA PHE A 44 2.91 -20.84 -10.73
C PHE A 44 3.75 -22.10 -10.48
N VAL A 45 4.13 -22.38 -9.24
CA VAL A 45 4.90 -23.60 -8.90
C VAL A 45 4.09 -24.86 -9.18
N LEU A 46 2.82 -24.90 -8.78
CA LEU A 46 1.96 -26.08 -8.99
C LEU A 46 1.70 -26.36 -10.48
N LEU A 47 1.46 -25.31 -11.28
CA LEU A 47 1.14 -25.45 -12.70
C LEU A 47 2.37 -25.72 -13.57
N ARG A 48 3.50 -25.06 -13.29
CA ARG A 48 4.69 -25.12 -14.16
C ARG A 48 5.76 -26.08 -13.68
N LYS A 49 5.73 -26.49 -12.41
CA LYS A 49 6.72 -27.41 -11.82
C LYS A 49 6.01 -28.49 -11.01
N PRO A 50 5.26 -29.40 -11.65
CA PRO A 50 4.57 -30.49 -10.96
C PRO A 50 5.52 -31.42 -10.20
N LYS A 51 6.79 -31.51 -10.62
CA LYS A 51 7.87 -32.25 -9.91
C LYS A 51 8.72 -31.36 -8.98
N GLY A 52 8.47 -30.05 -8.96
CA GLY A 52 9.21 -29.10 -8.14
C GLY A 52 8.61 -29.03 -6.74
N HIS A 53 9.37 -29.51 -5.75
CA HIS A 53 8.95 -29.44 -4.36
C HIS A 53 8.64 -27.99 -3.94
N PHE A 54 7.39 -27.76 -3.51
CA PHE A 54 7.00 -26.54 -2.83
C PHE A 54 7.92 -26.34 -1.61
N ASN A 55 8.48 -25.13 -1.48
CA ASN A 55 9.46 -24.84 -0.45
C ASN A 55 9.14 -23.49 0.20
N VAL A 56 8.97 -23.51 1.52
CA VAL A 56 8.67 -22.34 2.36
C VAL A 56 9.68 -21.22 2.13
N ASN A 57 10.98 -21.52 2.07
CA ASN A 57 12.02 -20.53 1.82
C ASN A 57 11.84 -19.81 0.48
N ARG A 58 11.40 -20.53 -0.56
CA ARG A 58 11.18 -19.92 -1.89
C ARG A 58 9.89 -19.11 -1.94
N LEU A 59 8.83 -19.59 -1.30
CA LEU A 59 7.57 -18.85 -1.17
C LEU A 59 7.83 -17.53 -0.43
N LEU A 60 8.40 -17.59 0.77
CA LEU A 60 8.67 -16.40 1.58
C LEU A 60 9.60 -15.42 0.88
N ARG A 61 10.63 -15.94 0.18
CA ARG A 61 11.50 -15.14 -0.67
C ARG A 61 10.70 -14.43 -1.76
N ALA A 62 9.86 -15.16 -2.49
CA ALA A 62 9.02 -14.58 -3.53
C ALA A 62 8.08 -13.52 -2.94
N THR A 63 7.45 -13.77 -1.79
CA THR A 63 6.54 -12.82 -1.14
C THR A 63 7.19 -11.48 -0.85
N TRP A 64 8.34 -11.46 -0.16
CA TRP A 64 8.95 -10.16 0.20
C TRP A 64 9.56 -9.45 -1.01
N PHE A 65 10.13 -10.18 -1.99
CA PHE A 65 10.53 -9.58 -3.26
C PHE A 65 9.34 -9.03 -4.04
N GLY A 66 8.21 -9.73 -3.99
CA GLY A 66 6.94 -9.26 -4.56
C GLY A 66 6.50 -7.95 -3.91
N GLY A 67 6.47 -7.89 -2.58
CA GLY A 67 6.19 -6.66 -1.83
C GLY A 67 7.15 -5.52 -2.19
N ALA A 68 8.47 -5.77 -2.22
CA ALA A 68 9.46 -4.77 -2.62
C ALA A 68 9.28 -4.29 -4.07
N THR A 69 8.93 -5.20 -4.97
CA THR A 69 8.57 -4.88 -6.36
C THR A 69 7.32 -4.00 -6.40
N GLY A 70 6.33 -4.32 -5.56
CA GLY A 70 5.12 -3.53 -5.38
C GLY A 70 5.39 -2.10 -4.91
N ILE A 71 6.32 -1.90 -3.97
CA ILE A 71 6.79 -0.57 -3.55
C ILE A 71 7.30 0.22 -4.75
N ALA A 72 8.25 -0.36 -5.49
CA ALA A 72 8.88 0.31 -6.62
C ALA A 72 7.88 0.61 -7.74
N ALA A 73 7.05 -0.37 -8.12
CA ALA A 73 6.03 -0.21 -9.15
C ALA A 73 4.95 0.79 -8.75
N GLY A 74 4.48 0.73 -7.50
CA GLY A 74 3.49 1.65 -6.95
C GLY A 74 4.02 3.08 -6.89
N GLY A 75 5.27 3.28 -6.45
CA GLY A 75 5.93 4.59 -6.44
C GLY A 75 6.12 5.16 -7.85
N ALA A 76 6.66 4.37 -8.78
CA ALA A 76 6.82 4.81 -10.17
C ALA A 76 5.48 5.18 -10.82
N PHE A 77 4.45 4.33 -10.64
CA PHE A 77 3.12 4.59 -11.17
C PHE A 77 2.49 5.85 -10.54
N GLY A 78 2.56 5.99 -9.22
CA GLY A 78 2.03 7.15 -8.51
C GLY A 78 2.72 8.44 -8.90
N TYR A 79 4.04 8.43 -9.03
CA TYR A 79 4.82 9.57 -9.46
C TYR A 79 4.46 10.01 -10.88
N VAL A 80 4.49 9.09 -11.86
CA VAL A 80 4.12 9.38 -13.26
C VAL A 80 2.68 9.88 -13.33
N ARG A 81 1.77 9.27 -12.58
CA ARG A 81 0.38 9.74 -12.52
C ARG A 81 0.29 11.15 -11.93
N ALA A 82 1.07 11.45 -10.89
CA ALA A 82 1.01 12.73 -10.21
C ALA A 82 1.62 13.87 -11.05
N THR A 83 2.75 13.63 -11.72
CA THR A 83 3.39 14.63 -12.60
C THR A 83 2.51 15.02 -13.78
N ASN A 84 1.72 14.07 -14.30
CA ASN A 84 0.78 14.27 -15.41
C ASN A 84 -0.62 14.75 -14.99
N THR A 85 -0.85 15.05 -13.71
CA THR A 85 -2.13 15.52 -13.18
C THR A 85 -2.07 17.03 -12.87
N SER A 86 -3.19 17.75 -13.02
CA SER A 86 -3.27 19.17 -12.66
C SER A 86 -3.15 19.38 -11.14
N PRO A 87 -2.63 20.54 -10.67
CA PRO A 87 -2.46 20.82 -9.25
C PRO A 87 -3.76 20.69 -8.44
N GLU A 88 -4.88 21.17 -8.98
CA GLU A 88 -6.18 21.09 -8.32
C GLU A 88 -6.66 19.65 -8.13
N THR A 89 -6.45 18.80 -9.14
CA THR A 89 -6.79 17.38 -9.03
C THR A 89 -5.87 16.65 -8.06
N LEU A 90 -4.59 17.02 -7.96
CA LEU A 90 -3.68 16.47 -6.95
C LEU A 90 -4.14 16.82 -5.54
N ARG A 91 -4.48 18.09 -5.32
CA ARG A 91 -4.97 18.58 -4.04
C ARG A 91 -6.25 17.86 -3.62
N HIS A 92 -7.21 17.75 -4.53
CA HIS A 92 -8.47 17.05 -4.28
C HIS A 92 -8.24 15.57 -3.94
N ARG A 93 -7.38 14.88 -4.69
CA ARG A 93 -7.01 13.47 -4.42
C ARG A 93 -6.33 13.30 -3.07
N ARG A 94 -5.44 14.22 -2.69
CA ARG A 94 -4.80 14.20 -1.38
C ARG A 94 -5.83 14.34 -0.26
N ILE A 95 -6.75 15.30 -0.38
CA ILE A 95 -7.81 15.51 0.61
C ILE A 95 -8.67 14.25 0.72
N GLN A 96 -9.18 13.73 -0.40
CA GLN A 96 -9.95 12.46 -0.40
C GLN A 96 -9.17 11.33 0.29
N ALA A 97 -7.89 11.17 -0.02
CA ALA A 97 -7.05 10.12 0.56
C ALA A 97 -6.88 10.24 2.09
N ILE A 98 -6.87 11.46 2.64
CA ILE A 98 -6.76 11.71 4.09
C ILE A 98 -8.08 11.41 4.81
N TYR A 99 -9.21 11.65 4.15
CA TYR A 99 -10.55 11.41 4.72
C TYR A 99 -11.11 10.01 4.42
N ASP A 100 -10.37 9.18 3.68
CA ASP A 100 -10.74 7.80 3.38
C ASP A 100 -10.45 6.88 4.57
N ALA A 101 -11.40 6.84 5.51
CA ALA A 101 -11.31 6.05 6.74
C ALA A 101 -11.23 4.54 6.47
N ASP A 102 -11.85 4.04 5.40
CA ASP A 102 -11.82 2.62 5.04
C ASP A 102 -10.42 2.21 4.57
N SER A 103 -9.80 3.05 3.74
CA SER A 103 -8.42 2.84 3.33
C SER A 103 -7.46 2.90 4.51
N MET A 104 -7.65 3.83 5.46
CA MET A 104 -6.83 3.90 6.67
C MET A 104 -6.98 2.65 7.54
N ARG A 105 -8.21 2.16 7.77
CA ARG A 105 -8.43 0.92 8.54
C ARG A 105 -7.85 -0.30 7.85
N THR A 106 -7.87 -0.34 6.52
CA THR A 106 -7.20 -1.39 5.75
C THR A 106 -5.69 -1.38 6.03
N ASP A 107 -5.07 -0.20 6.04
CA ASP A 107 -3.62 -0.02 6.28
C ASP A 107 -3.24 -0.43 7.71
N ASP A 108 -4.08 -0.11 8.69
CA ASP A 108 -3.89 -0.50 10.09
C ASP A 108 -3.92 -2.03 10.22
N HIS A 109 -4.93 -2.70 9.65
CA HIS A 109 -5.00 -4.16 9.70
C HIS A 109 -3.82 -4.81 8.96
N ALA A 110 -3.44 -4.28 7.80
CA ALA A 110 -2.30 -4.74 7.03
C ALA A 110 -1.00 -4.61 7.86
N THR A 111 -0.79 -3.47 8.53
CA THR A 111 0.38 -3.20 9.36
C THR A 111 0.42 -4.11 10.60
N ILE A 112 -0.71 -4.25 11.31
CA ILE A 112 -0.82 -5.16 12.46
C ILE A 112 -0.52 -6.60 12.01
N GLY A 113 -1.12 -7.04 10.91
CA GLY A 113 -0.88 -8.36 10.35
C GLY A 113 0.60 -8.56 9.99
N ALA A 114 1.23 -7.57 9.35
CA ALA A 114 2.64 -7.60 9.01
C ALA A 114 3.53 -7.79 10.23
N LEU A 115 3.32 -6.99 11.29
CA LEU A 115 4.09 -7.09 12.54
C LEU A 115 3.90 -8.46 13.21
N LEU A 116 2.65 -8.95 13.29
CA LEU A 116 2.35 -10.26 13.87
C LEU A 116 3.06 -11.39 13.13
N PHE A 117 2.98 -11.43 11.80
CA PHE A 117 3.60 -12.50 11.02
C PHE A 117 5.11 -12.34 10.84
N ALA A 118 5.67 -11.13 10.96
CA ALA A 118 7.11 -10.92 11.01
C ALA A 118 7.75 -11.62 12.22
N VAL A 119 6.99 -11.81 13.30
CA VAL A 119 7.42 -12.53 14.52
C VAL A 119 6.97 -13.99 14.51
N LEU A 120 5.72 -14.25 14.12
CA LEU A 120 5.15 -15.60 14.11
C LEU A 120 5.80 -16.52 13.06
N THR A 121 6.14 -15.99 11.88
CA THR A 121 6.72 -16.79 10.80
C THR A 121 8.09 -17.35 11.19
N PRO A 122 9.04 -16.56 11.75
CA PRO A 122 10.28 -17.11 12.31
C PRO A 122 10.06 -18.16 13.39
N ALA A 123 9.09 -17.96 14.29
CA ALA A 123 8.80 -18.90 15.36
C ALA A 123 8.31 -20.26 14.82
N MET A 124 7.44 -20.24 13.82
CA MET A 124 6.82 -21.45 13.24
C MET A 124 7.74 -22.18 12.24
N PHE A 125 8.52 -21.43 11.47
CA PHE A 125 9.32 -21.96 10.35
C PHE A 125 10.82 -21.85 10.61
N TRP A 126 11.23 -21.83 11.88
CA TRP A 126 12.63 -21.84 12.27
C TRP A 126 13.40 -22.99 11.58
N LYS A 127 14.60 -22.71 11.08
CA LYS A 127 15.44 -23.62 10.25
C LYS A 127 14.84 -24.07 8.90
N ARG A 128 13.61 -23.67 8.53
CA ARG A 128 13.01 -24.00 7.22
C ARG A 128 13.24 -22.94 6.15
N ALA A 129 13.69 -21.75 6.55
CA ALA A 129 14.08 -20.66 5.66
C ALA A 129 15.14 -19.79 6.35
N THR A 130 15.81 -18.94 5.58
CA THR A 130 16.75 -17.94 6.14
C THR A 130 15.98 -16.89 6.93
N THR A 131 16.58 -16.33 8.00
CA THR A 131 15.97 -15.31 8.87
C THR A 131 15.38 -14.13 8.10
N ILE A 132 16.08 -13.63 7.07
CA ILE A 132 15.61 -12.52 6.22
C ILE A 132 14.27 -12.88 5.55
N HIS A 133 14.17 -14.06 4.94
CA HIS A 133 12.93 -14.51 4.30
C HIS A 133 11.82 -14.77 5.33
N LEU A 134 12.16 -15.27 6.51
CA LEU A 134 11.18 -15.49 7.58
C LEU A 134 10.55 -14.18 8.05
N ILE A 135 11.37 -13.15 8.30
CA ILE A 135 10.89 -11.86 8.79
C ILE A 135 10.15 -11.11 7.70
N PHE A 136 10.79 -10.83 6.56
CA PHE A 136 10.16 -10.00 5.52
C PHE A 136 9.08 -10.76 4.75
N GLY A 137 9.28 -12.06 4.49
CA GLY A 137 8.25 -12.89 3.86
C GLY A 137 7.06 -13.07 4.78
N GLY A 138 7.31 -13.23 6.09
CA GLY A 138 6.27 -13.22 7.12
C GLY A 138 5.51 -11.91 7.14
N ALA A 139 6.20 -10.77 7.17
CA ALA A 139 5.58 -9.45 7.11
C ALA A 139 4.66 -9.29 5.88
N GLY A 140 5.11 -9.73 4.69
CA GLY A 140 4.29 -9.71 3.49
C GLY A 140 3.05 -10.61 3.59
N LEU A 141 3.19 -11.85 4.08
CA LEU A 141 2.04 -12.73 4.31
C LEU A 141 1.04 -12.10 5.30
N GLY A 142 1.55 -11.55 6.39
CA GLY A 142 0.75 -10.88 7.40
C GLY A 142 0.01 -9.66 6.88
N THR A 143 0.64 -8.89 5.99
CA THR A 143 0.01 -7.76 5.31
C THR A 143 -1.25 -8.21 4.56
N GLY A 144 -1.14 -9.27 3.75
CA GLY A 144 -2.28 -9.83 3.02
C GLY A 144 -3.36 -10.40 3.95
N VAL A 145 -2.99 -11.12 5.01
CA VAL A 145 -3.93 -11.64 6.01
C VAL A 145 -4.67 -10.50 6.71
N GLY A 146 -3.97 -9.41 7.06
CA GLY A 146 -4.56 -8.21 7.64
C GLY A 146 -5.59 -7.56 6.73
N MET A 147 -5.26 -7.37 5.46
CA MET A 147 -6.20 -6.82 4.46
C MET A 147 -7.46 -7.68 4.32
N ILE A 148 -7.29 -9.01 4.17
CA ILE A 148 -8.43 -9.93 4.09
C ILE A 148 -9.28 -9.84 5.36
N THR A 149 -8.65 -9.73 6.54
CA THR A 149 -9.35 -9.58 7.82
C THR A 149 -10.19 -8.30 7.84
N HIS A 150 -9.64 -7.17 7.38
CA HIS A 150 -10.40 -5.93 7.24
C HIS A 150 -11.61 -6.10 6.31
N TRP A 151 -11.43 -6.69 5.13
CA TRP A 151 -12.53 -6.90 4.18
C TRP A 151 -13.62 -7.81 4.72
N VAL A 152 -13.24 -8.91 5.39
CA VAL A 152 -14.21 -9.78 6.06
C VAL A 152 -14.99 -8.98 7.10
N ARG A 153 -14.31 -8.23 7.97
CA ARG A 153 -14.96 -7.39 9.00
C ARG A 153 -15.89 -6.33 8.41
N HIS A 154 -15.45 -5.66 7.35
CA HIS A 154 -16.23 -4.67 6.61
C HIS A 154 -17.53 -5.29 6.09
N ILE A 155 -17.47 -6.49 5.49
CA ILE A 155 -18.64 -7.20 4.96
C ILE A 155 -19.54 -7.75 6.08
N THR A 156 -18.97 -8.16 7.22
CA THR A 156 -19.72 -8.77 8.33
C THR A 156 -20.35 -7.75 9.30
N GLY A 157 -20.22 -6.45 9.05
CA GLY A 157 -20.92 -5.41 9.82
C GLY A 157 -20.06 -4.51 10.70
N ASP A 158 -18.74 -4.44 10.48
CA ASP A 158 -17.85 -3.41 11.05
C ASP A 158 -17.24 -2.54 9.93
N PRO A 159 -18.07 -1.80 9.16
CA PRO A 159 -17.57 -0.89 8.14
C PRO A 159 -16.88 0.32 8.77
N ALA A 160 -15.93 0.91 8.03
CA ALA A 160 -15.27 2.12 8.47
C ALA A 160 -16.26 3.30 8.61
N PRO A 161 -16.07 4.19 9.61
CA PRO A 161 -16.91 5.37 9.74
C PRO A 161 -16.75 6.29 8.54
N HIS A 162 -17.84 6.93 8.12
CA HIS A 162 -17.76 7.96 7.08
C HIS A 162 -17.22 9.26 7.69
N ASN A 163 -16.06 9.71 7.22
CA ASN A 163 -15.48 10.98 7.62
C ASN A 163 -15.81 12.05 6.56
N PRO A 164 -16.82 12.90 6.79
CA PRO A 164 -17.19 13.91 5.80
C PRO A 164 -16.03 14.87 5.58
N ILE A 165 -15.73 15.14 4.30
CA ILE A 165 -14.74 16.16 3.94
C ILE A 165 -15.36 17.53 4.23
N PRO A 166 -14.71 18.38 5.05
CA PRO A 166 -15.18 19.74 5.27
C PRO A 166 -15.39 20.48 3.96
N GLU A 167 -16.54 21.13 3.79
CA GLU A 167 -16.91 21.84 2.55
C GLU A 167 -15.88 22.91 2.18
N ALA A 168 -15.28 23.56 3.19
CA ALA A 168 -14.18 24.51 3.01
C ALA A 168 -12.94 23.95 2.27
N LEU A 169 -12.79 22.63 2.21
CA LEU A 169 -11.69 21.93 1.52
C LEU A 169 -12.07 21.44 0.11
N THR A 170 -13.35 21.48 -0.28
CA THR A 170 -13.84 21.01 -1.58
C THR A 170 -14.16 22.14 -2.56
N VAL A 171 -14.41 23.36 -2.08
CA VAL A 171 -14.69 24.53 -2.94
C VAL A 171 -13.37 25.17 -3.40
N PRO A 172 -13.15 25.40 -4.71
CA PRO A 172 -12.01 26.19 -5.17
C PRO A 172 -12.11 27.59 -4.58
N SER A 173 -10.99 28.11 -4.07
CA SER A 173 -10.93 29.47 -3.51
C SER A 173 -11.48 30.47 -4.53
N SER A 174 -12.64 31.06 -4.20
CA SER A 174 -13.19 32.20 -4.93
C SER A 174 -12.12 33.28 -4.95
N LYS A 175 -11.58 33.59 -6.14
CA LYS A 175 -10.67 34.70 -6.34
C LYS A 175 -11.34 35.98 -5.84
N ASN A 176 -10.83 36.53 -4.74
CA ASN A 176 -10.97 37.95 -4.42
C ASN A 176 -9.73 38.68 -4.93
#